data_AF-A0AAP3YEQ1-F1
#
_entry.id   AF-A0AAP3YEQ1-F1
#
_cell.length_a   1.000
_cell.length_b   1.000
_cell.length_c   1.000
_cell.angle_alpha   90.00
_cell.angle_beta   90.00
_cell.angle_gamma   90.00
#
_symmetry.space_group_name_H-M   'P 1'
#
loop_
_entity.id
_entity.type
_entity.pdbx_description
1 polymer ?
#
loop_
_entity_poly.entity_id
_entity_poly.type
_entity_poly.pdbx_seq_one_letter_code
_entity_poly.pdbx_strand_id
1 'polypeptide(L)'
;MCKKLFKAVLPFALSFTMVLSFSGMNVKAKETETARYAKEIADLQQGTTPQDVLQSAKELAEQKHVSTEAILKQFHQEITADKVQGNVIASKEGLSAMGGSSGTKKLPKSTKGNIYYTNSYTAYYNHGHVGMYSSADKIVESVPGDGVRQIAYNGREVEDNSIVQTVKVTDAQKQAAADWAVSRVGDEYSFNFVNNRNTGHDGAKNCSKLLWSAFLLKAGIDIDSNGGLGVYPRDITSSSYTTTILTIH
;
A
#
# COMPACT_ATOMS: atom_id res chain seq x y z
N MET A 1 62.47 71.39 12.77
CA MET A 1 61.38 72.22 12.21
C MET A 1 60.11 71.38 12.26
N CYS A 2 59.28 71.42 13.30
CA CYS A 2 58.41 72.49 13.81
C CYS A 2 57.24 72.84 12.87
N LYS A 3 56.01 72.67 13.42
CA LYS A 3 54.68 73.18 12.99
C LYS A 3 53.95 72.27 11.97
N LYS A 4 52.67 71.90 12.15
CA LYS A 4 51.60 72.39 13.03
C LYS A 4 50.47 71.35 13.12
N LEU A 5 49.84 71.27 14.29
CA LEU A 5 48.54 70.64 14.50
C LEU A 5 47.44 71.31 13.66
N PHE A 6 46.50 70.52 13.16
CA PHE A 6 45.11 70.94 12.99
C PHE A 6 44.19 69.87 13.57
N LYS A 7 43.52 70.22 14.68
CA LYS A 7 42.33 69.54 15.16
C LYS A 7 41.18 69.92 14.22
N ALA A 8 40.47 68.95 13.68
CA ALA A 8 39.18 69.16 13.05
C ALA A 8 38.14 68.28 13.75
N VAL A 9 37.08 68.95 14.16
CA VAL A 9 35.98 68.49 14.99
C VAL A 9 35.04 67.61 14.15
N LEU A 10 34.58 66.52 14.76
CA LEU A 10 33.56 65.62 14.27
C LEU A 10 32.21 66.35 14.11
N PRO A 11 31.47 66.15 13.01
CA PRO A 11 30.02 66.14 13.08
C PRO A 11 29.53 64.70 12.89
N PHE A 12 28.76 64.29 13.88
CA PHE A 12 27.97 63.07 13.96
C PHE A 12 27.02 62.99 12.75
N ALA A 13 27.39 62.21 11.73
CA ALA A 13 26.49 61.89 10.64
C ALA A 13 25.59 60.73 11.10
N LEU A 14 24.34 61.09 11.43
CA LEU A 14 23.25 60.17 11.73
C LEU A 14 23.07 59.22 10.53
N SER A 15 23.51 57.98 10.67
CA SER A 15 23.20 56.93 9.69
C SER A 15 21.69 56.66 9.76
N PHE A 16 20.93 57.16 8.79
CA PHE A 16 19.55 56.73 8.59
C PHE A 16 19.60 55.32 8.02
N THR A 17 19.67 54.33 8.90
CA THR A 17 19.47 52.92 8.54
C THR A 17 18.03 52.81 8.08
N MET A 18 17.83 52.77 6.76
CA MET A 18 16.55 52.40 6.18
C MET A 18 16.30 50.94 6.58
N VAL A 19 15.61 50.75 7.70
CA VAL A 19 15.03 49.46 8.07
C VAL A 19 13.96 49.21 7.03
N LEU A 20 14.32 48.48 5.98
CA LEU A 20 13.35 47.80 5.15
C LEU A 20 12.65 46.80 6.06
N SER A 21 11.55 47.24 6.66
CA SER A 21 10.54 46.38 7.24
C SER A 21 10.07 45.47 6.12
N PHE A 22 10.72 44.31 5.97
CA PHE A 22 10.12 43.17 5.33
C PHE A 22 8.92 42.79 6.19
N SER A 23 7.79 43.43 5.91
CA SER A 23 6.48 42.92 6.29
C SER A 23 6.45 41.49 5.80
N GLY A 24 6.62 40.54 6.72
CA GLY A 24 6.59 39.12 6.44
C GLY A 24 5.29 38.82 5.74
N MET A 25 5.35 38.70 4.41
CA MET A 25 4.30 38.06 3.65
C MET A 25 4.31 36.62 4.16
N ASN A 26 3.38 36.33 5.09
CA ASN A 26 2.96 34.97 5.35
C ASN A 26 2.24 34.48 4.08
N VAL A 27 3.01 34.22 3.03
CA VAL A 27 2.58 33.34 1.95
C VAL A 27 2.54 31.97 2.59
N LYS A 28 1.35 31.51 3.01
CA LYS A 28 1.13 30.08 3.15
C LYS A 28 1.53 29.48 1.81
N ALA A 29 2.69 28.84 1.76
CA ALA A 29 3.14 28.16 0.56
C ALA A 29 2.01 27.20 0.16
N LYS A 30 1.43 27.42 -1.02
CA LYS A 30 0.40 26.54 -1.55
C LYS A 30 1.06 25.17 -1.70
N GLU A 31 0.51 24.16 -1.02
CA GLU A 31 1.01 22.79 -1.12
C GLU A 31 0.99 22.39 -2.60
N THR A 32 2.13 21.90 -3.11
CA THR A 32 2.20 21.38 -4.47
C THR A 32 1.31 20.15 -4.61
N GLU A 33 0.67 19.95 -5.76
CA GLU A 33 -0.17 18.75 -6.02
C GLU A 33 0.56 17.44 -5.72
N THR A 34 1.87 17.37 -5.98
CA THR A 34 2.72 16.21 -5.66
C THR A 34 2.82 15.93 -4.17
N ALA A 35 2.96 16.98 -3.34
CA ALA A 35 3.02 16.84 -1.89
C ALA A 35 1.66 16.41 -1.33
N ARG A 36 0.58 17.00 -1.84
CA ARG A 36 -0.80 16.65 -1.49
C ARG A 36 -1.09 15.18 -1.77
N TYR A 37 -0.84 14.73 -3.00
CA TYR A 37 -1.05 13.32 -3.38
C TYR A 37 -0.19 12.36 -2.54
N ALA A 38 1.10 12.65 -2.37
CA ALA A 38 1.98 11.79 -1.58
C ALA A 38 1.50 11.66 -0.13
N LYS A 39 0.98 12.75 0.47
CA LYS A 39 0.40 12.74 1.81
C LYS A 39 -0.88 11.92 1.86
N GLU A 40 -1.84 12.18 0.97
CA GLU A 40 -3.13 11.48 0.94
C GLU A 40 -2.95 9.97 0.73
N ILE A 41 -2.00 9.56 -0.12
CA ILE A 41 -1.66 8.15 -0.33
C ILE A 41 -1.03 7.56 0.94
N ALA A 42 -0.06 8.23 1.55
CA ALA A 42 0.60 7.74 2.75
C ALA A 42 -0.38 7.58 3.93
N ASP A 43 -1.35 8.48 4.07
CA ASP A 43 -2.41 8.40 5.07
C ASP A 43 -3.29 7.13 4.90
N LEU A 44 -3.34 6.56 3.69
CA LEU A 44 -4.08 5.34 3.37
C LEU A 44 -3.21 4.07 3.41
N GLN A 45 -1.89 4.19 3.49
CA GLN A 45 -0.96 3.06 3.58
C GLN A 45 -0.19 3.16 4.90
N GLN A 46 -0.76 2.58 5.97
CA GLN A 46 -0.07 2.51 7.26
C GLN A 46 1.32 1.89 7.08
N GLY A 47 2.33 2.49 7.70
CA GLY A 47 3.73 2.06 7.54
C GLY A 47 4.47 2.68 6.35
N THR A 48 3.89 3.67 5.67
CA THR A 48 4.57 4.48 4.66
C THR A 48 4.59 5.97 5.04
N THR A 49 5.58 6.70 4.53
CA THR A 49 5.66 8.16 4.63
C THR A 49 5.37 8.81 3.27
N PRO A 50 4.97 10.09 3.22
CA PRO A 50 4.86 10.83 1.96
C PRO A 50 6.16 10.81 1.14
N GLN A 51 7.32 10.76 1.81
CA GLN A 51 8.62 10.64 1.17
C GLN A 51 8.80 9.30 0.47
N ASP A 52 8.38 8.19 1.09
CA ASP A 52 8.41 6.85 0.48
C ASP A 52 7.53 6.78 -0.76
N VAL A 53 6.32 7.36 -0.68
CA VAL A 53 5.39 7.44 -1.82
C VAL A 53 5.99 8.26 -2.96
N LEU A 54 6.56 9.43 -2.64
CA LEU A 54 7.20 10.30 -3.62
C LEU A 54 8.40 9.62 -4.28
N GLN A 55 9.21 8.88 -3.51
CA GLN A 55 10.36 8.15 -4.03
C GLN A 55 9.93 7.02 -4.97
N SER A 56 8.95 6.21 -4.57
CA SER A 56 8.35 5.17 -5.41
C SER A 56 7.79 5.74 -6.72
N ALA A 57 7.15 6.93 -6.66
CA ALA A 57 6.63 7.59 -7.84
C ALA A 57 7.72 8.12 -8.78
N LYS A 58 8.85 8.61 -8.24
CA LYS A 58 9.99 9.07 -9.05
C LYS A 58 10.65 7.91 -9.80
N GLU A 59 10.92 6.81 -9.10
CA GLU A 59 11.54 5.61 -9.71
C GLU A 59 10.68 5.07 -10.85
N LEU A 60 9.36 4.96 -10.63
CA LEU A 60 8.45 4.49 -11.67
C LEU A 60 8.29 5.50 -12.82
N ALA A 61 8.29 6.80 -12.53
CA ALA A 61 8.23 7.86 -13.53
C ALA A 61 9.46 7.83 -14.46
N GLU A 62 10.64 7.61 -13.90
CA GLU A 62 11.88 7.40 -14.65
C GLU A 62 11.78 6.17 -15.55
N GLN A 63 11.32 5.03 -15.00
CA GLN A 63 11.15 3.78 -15.76
C GLN A 63 10.14 3.92 -16.91
N LYS A 64 9.05 4.66 -16.70
CA LYS A 64 7.97 4.83 -17.69
C LYS A 64 8.14 6.06 -18.59
N HIS A 65 9.17 6.86 -18.37
CA HIS A 65 9.41 8.13 -19.07
C HIS A 65 8.20 9.09 -19.02
N VAL A 66 7.60 9.23 -17.83
CA VAL A 66 6.47 10.15 -17.56
C VAL A 66 6.80 11.07 -16.37
N SER A 67 5.91 12.01 -16.03
CA SER A 67 6.12 12.87 -14.86
C SER A 67 5.81 12.15 -13.55
N THR A 68 6.53 12.51 -12.47
CA THR A 68 6.22 12.04 -11.11
C THR A 68 4.79 12.39 -10.70
N GLU A 69 4.28 13.55 -11.11
CA GLU A 69 2.89 13.96 -10.82
C GLU A 69 1.87 13.02 -11.49
N ALA A 70 2.12 12.56 -12.72
CA ALA A 70 1.24 11.61 -13.39
C ALA A 70 1.17 10.27 -12.64
N ILE A 71 2.32 9.77 -12.16
CA ILE A 71 2.37 8.55 -11.34
C ILE A 71 1.66 8.74 -10.00
N LEU A 72 1.91 9.84 -9.29
CA LEU A 72 1.24 10.15 -8.02
C LEU A 72 -0.27 10.25 -8.18
N LYS A 73 -0.73 10.88 -9.27
CA LYS A 73 -2.15 10.97 -9.59
C LYS A 73 -2.75 9.58 -9.83
N GLN A 74 -2.06 8.71 -10.55
CA GLN A 74 -2.51 7.34 -10.78
C GLN A 74 -2.54 6.52 -9.47
N PHE A 75 -1.47 6.56 -8.66
CA PHE A 75 -1.45 5.94 -7.33
C PHE A 75 -2.63 6.40 -6.48
N HIS A 76 -2.89 7.71 -6.44
CA HIS A 76 -4.01 8.27 -5.67
C HIS A 76 -5.38 7.81 -6.21
N GLN A 77 -5.55 7.74 -7.53
CA GLN A 77 -6.78 7.25 -8.15
C GLN A 77 -7.06 5.79 -7.79
N GLU A 78 -6.06 4.92 -7.91
CA GLU A 78 -6.19 3.48 -7.63
C GLU A 78 -6.50 3.22 -6.15
N ILE A 79 -5.73 3.80 -5.22
CA ILE A 79 -5.96 3.60 -3.78
C ILE A 79 -7.28 4.21 -3.31
N THR A 80 -7.72 5.33 -3.91
CA THR A 80 -9.03 5.92 -3.60
C THR A 80 -10.18 5.06 -4.08
N ALA A 81 -10.06 4.46 -5.28
CA ALA A 81 -11.06 3.53 -5.79
C ALA A 81 -11.17 2.29 -4.90
N ASP A 82 -10.04 1.73 -4.50
CA ASP A 82 -9.96 0.58 -3.58
C ASP A 82 -10.59 0.90 -2.21
N LYS A 83 -10.37 2.12 -1.69
CA LYS A 83 -11.02 2.63 -0.48
C LYS A 83 -12.53 2.74 -0.63
N VAL A 84 -13.01 3.35 -1.72
CA VAL A 84 -14.45 3.52 -1.99
C VAL A 84 -15.14 2.17 -2.04
N GLN A 85 -14.56 1.20 -2.76
CA GLN A 85 -15.11 -0.15 -2.84
C GLN A 85 -15.15 -0.83 -1.47
N GLY A 86 -14.06 -0.74 -0.70
CA GLY A 86 -13.98 -1.27 0.66
C GLY A 86 -15.06 -0.68 1.59
N ASN A 87 -15.29 0.64 1.52
CA ASN A 87 -16.29 1.32 2.33
C ASN A 87 -17.73 0.94 1.96
N VAL A 88 -18.00 0.70 0.67
CA VAL A 88 -19.29 0.19 0.21
C VAL A 88 -19.56 -1.21 0.78
N ILE A 89 -18.55 -2.09 0.78
CA ILE A 89 -18.66 -3.43 1.37
C ILE A 89 -18.92 -3.33 2.88
N ALA A 90 -18.10 -2.56 3.60
CA ALA A 90 -18.24 -2.39 5.04
C ALA A 90 -19.62 -1.85 5.44
N SER A 91 -20.14 -0.87 4.69
CA SER A 91 -21.47 -0.29 4.93
C SER A 91 -22.60 -1.31 4.74
N LYS A 92 -22.50 -2.19 3.74
CA LYS A 92 -23.49 -3.26 3.49
C LYS A 92 -23.49 -4.32 4.60
N GLU A 93 -22.34 -4.56 5.22
CA GLU A 93 -22.16 -5.54 6.28
C GLU A 93 -22.43 -4.96 7.69
N GLY A 94 -22.82 -3.68 7.78
CA GLY A 94 -23.08 -3.01 9.06
C GLY A 94 -21.81 -2.77 9.91
N LEU A 95 -20.63 -2.93 9.32
CA LEU A 95 -19.33 -2.72 9.96
C LEU A 95 -18.91 -1.26 9.82
N SER A 96 -18.55 -0.61 10.94
CA SER A 96 -18.00 0.74 10.93
C SER A 96 -16.55 0.71 10.43
N ALA A 97 -16.23 1.53 9.42
CA ALA A 97 -14.86 1.71 8.90
C ALA A 97 -13.87 2.28 9.96
N MET A 98 -14.34 2.60 11.17
CA MET A 98 -13.54 3.11 12.29
C MET A 98 -13.12 2.03 13.30
N GLY A 99 -13.48 0.76 13.11
CA GLY A 99 -13.03 -0.36 13.96
C GLY A 99 -11.81 -1.05 13.37
N GLY A 100 -10.84 -1.47 14.20
CA GLY A 100 -9.79 -2.40 13.76
C GLY A 100 -10.37 -3.79 13.46
N SER A 101 -9.64 -4.63 12.72
CA SER A 101 -10.08 -6.02 12.47
C SER A 101 -10.29 -6.76 13.79
N SER A 102 -11.50 -7.28 14.00
CA SER A 102 -11.96 -7.94 15.23
C SER A 102 -12.55 -9.33 14.96
N GLY A 103 -12.28 -9.88 13.79
CA GLY A 103 -12.85 -11.13 13.31
C GLY A 103 -12.78 -12.23 14.36
N THR A 104 -13.90 -12.91 14.59
CA THR A 104 -13.99 -14.03 15.55
C THR A 104 -14.17 -15.37 14.83
N LYS A 105 -14.37 -15.34 13.51
CA LYS A 105 -14.57 -16.53 12.70
C LYS A 105 -13.23 -17.16 12.36
N LYS A 106 -13.25 -18.45 12.10
CA LYS A 106 -12.07 -19.21 11.69
C LYS A 106 -12.23 -19.65 10.25
N LEU A 107 -11.14 -19.68 9.50
CA LEU A 107 -11.13 -20.33 8.21
C LEU A 107 -11.48 -21.82 8.37
N PRO A 108 -12.18 -22.43 7.40
CA PRO A 108 -12.34 -23.88 7.30
C PRO A 108 -11.14 -24.50 6.58
N LYS A 109 -11.04 -25.83 6.58
CA LYS A 109 -10.11 -26.54 5.69
C LYS A 109 -10.50 -26.30 4.22
N SER A 110 -9.53 -26.25 3.32
CA SER A 110 -9.79 -26.10 1.88
C SER A 110 -8.75 -26.85 1.05
N THR A 111 -8.75 -26.71 -0.27
CA THR A 111 -7.75 -27.33 -1.14
C THR A 111 -6.52 -26.43 -1.29
N LYS A 112 -5.33 -27.03 -1.33
CA LYS A 112 -4.07 -26.30 -1.58
C LYS A 112 -4.17 -25.46 -2.87
N GLY A 113 -3.76 -24.19 -2.79
CA GLY A 113 -3.85 -23.21 -3.87
C GLY A 113 -5.21 -22.51 -4.00
N ASN A 114 -6.23 -22.89 -3.22
CA ASN A 114 -7.37 -22.00 -3.02
C ASN A 114 -6.93 -20.77 -2.23
N ILE A 115 -7.63 -19.66 -2.44
CA ILE A 115 -7.37 -18.40 -1.75
C ILE A 115 -8.52 -18.07 -0.82
N TYR A 116 -8.25 -17.29 0.23
CA TYR A 116 -9.29 -16.68 1.03
C TYR A 116 -9.16 -15.16 1.00
N TYR A 117 -10.28 -14.49 1.23
CA TYR A 117 -10.35 -13.07 1.46
C TYR A 117 -11.12 -12.82 2.75
N THR A 118 -10.67 -11.84 3.53
CA THR A 118 -11.39 -11.33 4.68
C THR A 118 -11.31 -9.81 4.69
N ASN A 119 -12.34 -9.17 5.24
CA ASN A 119 -12.30 -7.72 5.47
C ASN A 119 -11.20 -7.38 6.48
N SER A 120 -10.56 -6.25 6.28
CA SER A 120 -9.46 -5.80 7.13
C SER A 120 -9.43 -4.29 7.17
N TYR A 121 -9.36 -3.75 8.38
CA TYR A 121 -9.62 -2.34 8.63
C TYR A 121 -8.42 -1.71 9.32
N THR A 122 -7.76 -0.83 8.58
CA THR A 122 -6.75 0.10 9.08
C THR A 122 -6.87 1.41 8.31
N ALA A 123 -6.29 2.50 8.81
CA ALA A 123 -6.34 3.83 8.15
C ALA A 123 -7.76 4.30 7.75
N TYR A 124 -8.77 3.97 8.56
CA TYR A 124 -10.16 4.40 8.38
C TYR A 124 -10.85 3.87 7.10
N TYR A 125 -10.40 2.74 6.54
CA TYR A 125 -11.14 2.03 5.49
C TYR A 125 -10.88 0.52 5.50
N ASN A 126 -11.78 -0.22 4.84
CA ASN A 126 -11.60 -1.64 4.61
C ASN A 126 -10.66 -1.87 3.42
N HIS A 127 -9.38 -2.16 3.66
CA HIS A 127 -8.42 -2.51 2.61
C HIS A 127 -8.44 -4.00 2.24
N GLY A 128 -9.13 -4.81 3.03
CA GLY A 128 -9.21 -6.26 2.85
C GLY A 128 -7.87 -6.96 3.10
N HIS A 129 -7.91 -8.28 3.10
CA HIS A 129 -6.75 -9.13 3.24
C HIS A 129 -6.96 -10.43 2.47
N VAL A 130 -5.89 -10.97 1.89
CA VAL A 130 -5.90 -12.25 1.17
C VAL A 130 -4.79 -13.17 1.65
N GLY A 131 -5.04 -14.47 1.55
CA GLY A 131 -4.03 -15.49 1.72
C GLY A 131 -4.38 -16.74 0.94
N MET A 132 -3.51 -17.73 0.96
CA MET A 132 -3.64 -18.94 0.16
C MET A 132 -3.48 -20.18 1.03
N TYR A 133 -4.27 -21.22 0.77
CA TYR A 133 -4.09 -22.52 1.41
C TYR A 133 -2.81 -23.17 0.89
N SER A 134 -1.85 -23.41 1.79
CA SER A 134 -0.58 -24.09 1.47
C SER A 134 -0.65 -25.60 1.65
N SER A 135 -1.62 -26.08 2.43
CA SER A 135 -2.10 -27.47 2.50
C SER A 135 -3.58 -27.43 2.86
N ALA A 136 -4.21 -28.58 3.11
CA ALA A 136 -5.62 -28.61 3.47
C ALA A 136 -5.93 -27.93 4.82
N ASP A 137 -4.93 -27.84 5.69
CA ASP A 137 -4.99 -27.38 7.07
C ASP A 137 -3.95 -26.29 7.40
N LYS A 138 -3.29 -25.73 6.39
CA LYS A 138 -2.37 -24.60 6.56
C LYS A 138 -2.62 -23.55 5.50
N ILE A 139 -2.32 -22.31 5.87
CA ILE A 139 -2.34 -21.16 4.97
C ILE A 139 -0.97 -20.52 4.92
N VAL A 140 -0.70 -19.83 3.83
CA VAL A 140 0.41 -18.91 3.66
C VAL A 140 -0.15 -17.53 3.34
N GLU A 141 0.31 -16.53 4.06
CA GLU A 141 -0.11 -15.14 3.94
C GLU A 141 1.07 -14.22 4.24
N SER A 142 0.98 -12.96 3.82
CA SER A 142 1.92 -11.92 4.27
C SER A 142 1.18 -10.90 5.12
N VAL A 143 1.66 -10.63 6.34
CA VAL A 143 1.02 -9.71 7.29
C VAL A 143 2.04 -8.75 7.92
N PRO A 144 1.64 -7.54 8.36
CA PRO A 144 2.49 -6.66 9.14
C PRO A 144 3.06 -7.38 10.38
N GLY A 145 4.35 -7.16 10.68
CA GLY A 145 5.04 -7.74 11.84
C GLY A 145 5.73 -9.08 11.56
N ASP A 146 5.11 -9.97 10.78
CA ASP A 146 5.68 -11.29 10.48
C ASP A 146 6.17 -11.44 9.03
N GLY A 147 5.74 -10.54 8.14
CA GLY A 147 5.94 -10.75 6.71
C GLY A 147 5.23 -12.01 6.22
N VAL A 148 5.86 -12.74 5.31
CA VAL A 148 5.34 -14.01 4.79
C VAL A 148 5.48 -15.09 5.86
N ARG A 149 4.35 -15.65 6.28
CA ARG A 149 4.29 -16.72 7.28
C ARG A 149 3.41 -17.89 6.81
N GLN A 150 3.68 -19.06 7.35
CA GLN A 150 2.79 -20.22 7.24
C GLN A 150 2.23 -20.58 8.62
N ILE A 151 0.91 -20.65 8.73
CA ILE A 151 0.22 -20.99 9.99
C ILE A 151 -0.86 -22.04 9.74
N ALA A 152 -1.35 -22.65 10.81
CA ALA A 152 -2.55 -23.50 10.74
C ALA A 152 -3.74 -22.67 10.24
N TYR A 153 -4.60 -23.25 9.41
CA TYR A 153 -5.74 -22.56 8.79
C TYR A 153 -6.65 -21.85 9.82
N ASN A 154 -6.91 -22.50 10.96
CA ASN A 154 -7.72 -21.99 12.06
C ASN A 154 -6.93 -21.09 13.04
N GLY A 155 -5.64 -20.86 12.80
CA GLY A 155 -4.86 -19.84 13.51
C GLY A 155 -5.18 -18.42 13.01
N ARG A 156 -5.79 -18.28 11.83
CA ARG A 156 -6.25 -17.01 11.27
C ARG A 156 -7.68 -16.71 11.71
N GLU A 157 -7.83 -15.57 12.36
CA GLU A 157 -9.13 -14.95 12.58
C GLU A 157 -9.54 -14.15 11.36
N VAL A 158 -10.81 -14.31 10.98
CA VAL A 158 -11.43 -13.65 9.82
C VAL A 158 -12.77 -13.04 10.24
N GLU A 159 -13.16 -11.98 9.54
CA GLU A 159 -14.46 -11.33 9.72
C GLU A 159 -15.61 -12.23 9.21
N ASP A 160 -16.83 -11.91 9.62
CA ASP A 160 -18.03 -12.43 8.97
C ASP A 160 -18.01 -12.07 7.46
N ASN A 161 -18.69 -12.86 6.64
CA ASN A 161 -18.73 -12.74 5.17
C ASN A 161 -17.38 -12.91 4.45
N SER A 162 -16.36 -13.41 5.15
CA SER A 162 -15.11 -13.82 4.51
C SER A 162 -15.35 -14.95 3.50
N ILE A 163 -14.57 -14.99 2.42
CA ILE A 163 -14.80 -15.95 1.33
C ILE A 163 -13.58 -16.83 1.11
N VAL A 164 -13.84 -18.04 0.61
CA VAL A 164 -12.83 -18.91 0.01
C VAL A 164 -13.14 -19.02 -1.49
N GLN A 165 -12.12 -18.86 -2.32
CA GLN A 165 -12.22 -18.95 -3.77
C GLN A 165 -11.24 -19.99 -4.32
N THR A 166 -11.63 -20.64 -5.41
CA THR A 166 -10.70 -21.38 -6.27
C THR A 166 -10.22 -20.49 -7.40
N VAL A 167 -9.01 -20.77 -7.91
CA VAL A 167 -8.46 -20.16 -9.12
C VAL A 167 -8.63 -21.12 -10.30
N LYS A 168 -9.11 -20.62 -11.44
CA LYS A 168 -9.43 -21.36 -12.68
C LYS A 168 -8.16 -21.69 -13.46
N VAL A 169 -7.33 -22.53 -12.88
CA VAL A 169 -6.12 -23.14 -13.48
C VAL A 169 -6.06 -24.62 -13.12
N THR A 170 -5.11 -25.36 -13.69
CA THR A 170 -4.94 -26.77 -13.33
C THR A 170 -4.55 -26.93 -11.86
N ASP A 171 -4.85 -28.09 -11.26
CA ASP A 171 -4.47 -28.36 -9.88
C ASP A 171 -2.95 -28.33 -9.67
N ALA A 172 -2.16 -28.76 -10.67
CA ALA A 172 -0.71 -28.66 -10.63
C ALA A 172 -0.23 -27.20 -10.53
N GLN A 173 -0.84 -26.29 -11.29
CA GLN A 173 -0.52 -24.86 -11.24
C GLN A 173 -0.91 -24.22 -9.90
N LYS A 174 -2.09 -24.55 -9.36
CA LYS A 174 -2.51 -24.12 -8.01
C LYS A 174 -1.51 -24.59 -6.94
N GLN A 175 -1.12 -25.86 -6.99
CA GLN A 175 -0.16 -26.43 -6.03
C GLN A 175 1.21 -25.76 -6.16
N ALA A 176 1.71 -25.56 -7.40
CA ALA A 176 2.97 -24.88 -7.64
C ALA A 176 2.96 -23.42 -7.18
N ALA A 177 1.85 -22.69 -7.35
CA ALA A 177 1.68 -21.34 -6.82
C ALA A 177 1.75 -21.34 -5.28
N ALA A 178 1.04 -22.27 -4.63
CA ALA A 178 1.11 -22.44 -3.18
C ALA A 178 2.52 -22.79 -2.70
N ASP A 179 3.23 -23.69 -3.38
CA ASP A 179 4.62 -24.05 -3.06
C ASP A 179 5.58 -22.87 -3.22
N TRP A 180 5.40 -22.06 -4.26
CA TRP A 180 6.17 -20.83 -4.41
C TRP A 180 5.92 -19.87 -3.26
N ALA A 181 4.66 -19.64 -2.88
CA ALA A 181 4.35 -18.75 -1.76
C ALA A 181 4.94 -19.26 -0.43
N VAL A 182 4.92 -20.59 -0.20
CA VAL A 182 5.57 -21.20 0.98
C VAL A 182 7.08 -21.01 0.94
N SER A 183 7.72 -21.09 -0.23
CA SER A 183 9.16 -20.83 -0.38
C SER A 183 9.56 -19.39 -0.02
N ARG A 184 8.59 -18.48 0.09
CA ARG A 184 8.79 -17.08 0.49
C ARG A 184 8.63 -16.83 1.99
N VAL A 185 8.32 -17.86 2.80
CA VAL A 185 8.21 -17.71 4.26
C VAL A 185 9.51 -17.13 4.83
N GLY A 186 9.37 -16.08 5.63
CA GLY A 186 10.48 -15.28 6.18
C GLY A 186 10.79 -14.01 5.40
N ASP A 187 10.21 -13.78 4.22
CA ASP A 187 10.30 -12.47 3.58
C ASP A 187 9.52 -11.42 4.38
N GLU A 188 10.09 -10.22 4.49
CA GLU A 188 9.49 -9.09 5.21
C GLU A 188 8.15 -8.61 4.60
N TYR A 189 7.38 -7.86 5.38
CA TYR A 189 6.16 -7.21 4.89
C TYR A 189 6.49 -5.93 4.11
N SER A 190 5.83 -5.72 2.97
CA SER A 190 5.93 -4.46 2.22
C SER A 190 4.65 -3.64 2.34
N PHE A 191 4.77 -2.41 2.84
CA PHE A 191 3.65 -1.47 2.93
C PHE A 191 3.37 -0.71 1.62
N ASN A 192 4.19 -0.92 0.57
CA ASN A 192 3.97 -0.34 -0.74
C ASN A 192 2.87 -1.11 -1.48
N PHE A 193 1.63 -0.59 -1.48
CA PHE A 193 0.49 -1.15 -2.22
C PHE A 193 0.34 -0.54 -3.61
N VAL A 194 0.53 0.78 -3.75
CA VAL A 194 0.30 1.54 -4.99
C VAL A 194 1.28 1.23 -6.13
N ASN A 195 2.42 0.61 -5.84
CA ASN A 195 3.43 0.27 -6.85
C ASN A 195 3.95 -1.17 -6.72
N ASN A 196 3.18 -2.05 -6.07
CA ASN A 196 3.64 -3.41 -5.79
C ASN A 196 3.75 -4.26 -7.07
N ARG A 197 3.09 -3.90 -8.18
CA ARG A 197 3.17 -4.61 -9.46
C ARG A 197 4.53 -4.42 -10.14
N ASN A 198 5.12 -3.23 -10.02
CA ASN A 198 6.32 -2.86 -10.77
C ASN A 198 7.62 -3.15 -9.99
N THR A 199 7.53 -3.79 -8.82
CA THR A 199 8.69 -4.25 -8.04
C THR A 199 8.90 -5.76 -8.23
N GLY A 200 10.11 -6.25 -7.97
CA GLY A 200 10.45 -7.67 -8.12
C GLY A 200 9.57 -8.63 -7.31
N HIS A 201 9.60 -9.92 -7.62
CA HIS A 201 8.80 -10.95 -6.93
C HIS A 201 9.47 -11.53 -5.69
N ASP A 202 10.75 -11.25 -5.49
CA ASP A 202 11.55 -11.64 -4.34
C ASP A 202 11.57 -10.53 -3.27
N GLY A 203 11.89 -10.89 -2.03
CA GLY A 203 11.99 -9.94 -0.91
C GLY A 203 10.62 -9.47 -0.40
N ALA A 204 10.58 -8.28 0.17
CA ALA A 204 9.41 -7.81 0.91
C ALA A 204 8.15 -7.73 0.04
N LYS A 205 7.01 -8.20 0.55
CA LYS A 205 5.74 -8.26 -0.20
C LYS A 205 4.51 -8.17 0.72
N ASN A 206 3.48 -7.47 0.28
CA ASN A 206 2.15 -7.51 0.93
C ASN A 206 1.36 -8.76 0.52
N CYS A 207 0.22 -8.95 1.18
CA CYS A 207 -0.66 -10.11 1.01
C CYS A 207 -1.09 -10.34 -0.45
N SER A 208 -1.53 -9.30 -1.16
CA SER A 208 -1.96 -9.39 -2.56
C SER A 208 -0.78 -9.61 -3.51
N LYS A 209 0.36 -8.92 -3.34
CA LYS A 209 1.56 -9.15 -4.15
C LYS A 209 2.07 -10.58 -4.03
N LEU A 210 2.01 -11.19 -2.84
CA LEU A 210 2.39 -12.60 -2.63
C LEU A 210 1.57 -13.53 -3.54
N LEU A 211 0.24 -13.41 -3.49
CA LEU A 211 -0.65 -14.27 -4.28
C LEU A 211 -0.51 -13.99 -5.78
N TRP A 212 -0.52 -12.71 -6.18
CA TRP A 212 -0.35 -12.31 -7.57
C TRP A 212 0.95 -12.85 -8.16
N SER A 213 2.08 -12.68 -7.46
CA SER A 213 3.37 -13.19 -7.89
C SER A 213 3.37 -14.72 -8.01
N ALA A 214 2.73 -15.42 -7.06
CA ALA A 214 2.65 -16.88 -7.07
C ALA A 214 1.97 -17.40 -8.34
N PHE A 215 0.79 -16.86 -8.66
CA PHE A 215 0.03 -17.28 -9.84
C PHE A 215 0.63 -16.77 -11.15
N LEU A 216 1.19 -15.56 -11.17
CA LEU A 216 1.90 -15.05 -12.34
C LEU A 216 3.08 -15.95 -12.71
N LEU A 217 3.90 -16.30 -11.72
CA LEU A 217 5.13 -17.08 -11.96
C LEU A 217 4.88 -18.58 -12.17
N LYS A 218 3.84 -19.16 -11.55
CA LYS A 218 3.61 -20.61 -11.54
C LYS A 218 2.45 -21.09 -12.39
N ALA A 219 1.55 -20.19 -12.73
CA ALA A 219 0.41 -20.47 -13.59
C ALA A 219 0.40 -19.63 -14.88
N GLY A 220 1.25 -18.60 -14.99
CA GLY A 220 1.33 -17.74 -16.16
C GLY A 220 0.08 -16.85 -16.34
N ILE A 221 -0.68 -16.63 -15.27
CA ILE A 221 -1.91 -15.83 -15.30
C ILE A 221 -1.79 -14.58 -14.45
N ASP A 222 -2.34 -13.49 -14.95
CA ASP A 222 -2.49 -12.25 -14.19
C ASP A 222 -3.84 -12.28 -13.46
N ILE A 223 -3.79 -12.49 -12.14
CA ILE A 223 -5.00 -12.52 -11.29
C ILE A 223 -5.34 -11.16 -10.68
N ASP A 224 -4.68 -10.09 -11.09
CA ASP A 224 -5.14 -8.72 -10.81
C ASP A 224 -6.17 -8.33 -11.88
N SER A 225 -7.40 -8.04 -11.45
CA SER A 225 -8.52 -7.74 -12.33
C SER A 225 -8.40 -6.41 -13.10
N ASN A 226 -7.64 -5.44 -12.60
CA ASN A 226 -7.65 -4.07 -13.10
C ASN A 226 -6.35 -3.68 -13.82
N GLY A 227 -5.24 -4.41 -13.59
CA GLY A 227 -3.96 -4.21 -14.27
C GLY A 227 -3.24 -2.90 -13.88
N GLY A 228 -3.64 -2.28 -12.78
CA GLY A 228 -3.11 -1.03 -12.24
C GLY A 228 -1.68 -1.14 -11.73
N LEU A 229 -1.13 -0.03 -11.23
CA LEU A 229 0.23 0.00 -10.67
C LEU A 229 0.31 -0.72 -9.33
N GLY A 230 -0.78 -0.73 -8.58
CA GLY A 230 -0.98 -1.53 -7.38
C GLY A 230 -1.89 -2.74 -7.63
N VAL A 231 -1.53 -3.86 -7.01
CA VAL A 231 -2.37 -5.05 -6.90
C VAL A 231 -2.98 -5.08 -5.51
N TYR A 232 -4.29 -4.87 -5.40
CA TYR A 232 -5.02 -4.82 -4.13
C TYR A 232 -5.72 -6.16 -3.84
N PRO A 233 -6.01 -6.48 -2.56
CA PRO A 233 -6.73 -7.70 -2.19
C PRO A 233 -8.03 -7.94 -2.98
N ARG A 234 -8.78 -6.87 -3.27
CA ARG A 234 -10.02 -6.95 -4.04
C ARG A 234 -9.81 -7.18 -5.53
N ASP A 235 -8.67 -6.80 -6.08
CA ASP A 235 -8.36 -7.09 -7.48
C ASP A 235 -8.19 -8.58 -7.71
N ILE A 236 -7.62 -9.27 -6.71
CA ILE A 236 -7.49 -10.73 -6.69
C ILE A 236 -8.88 -11.37 -6.69
N THR A 237 -9.77 -10.93 -5.80
CA THR A 237 -11.08 -11.59 -5.63
C THR A 237 -12.09 -11.29 -6.73
N SER A 238 -11.90 -10.18 -7.46
CA SER A 238 -12.72 -9.79 -8.60
C SER A 238 -12.19 -10.27 -9.96
N SER A 239 -11.04 -10.97 -9.97
CA SER A 239 -10.46 -11.54 -11.18
C SER A 239 -11.38 -12.52 -11.88
N SER A 240 -11.39 -12.53 -13.21
CA SER A 240 -12.11 -13.54 -14.00
C SER A 240 -11.62 -14.97 -13.74
N TYR A 241 -10.41 -15.12 -13.19
CA TYR A 241 -9.82 -16.41 -12.81
C TYR A 241 -10.32 -16.92 -11.46
N THR A 242 -10.98 -16.13 -10.62
CA THR A 242 -11.42 -16.58 -9.30
C THR A 242 -12.90 -16.97 -9.31
N THR A 243 -13.28 -17.87 -8.40
CA THR A 243 -14.68 -18.25 -8.18
C THR A 243 -14.88 -18.58 -6.73
N THR A 244 -15.82 -17.89 -6.09
CA THR A 244 -16.21 -18.17 -4.70
C THR A 244 -16.82 -19.56 -4.59
N ILE A 245 -16.26 -20.36 -3.68
CA ILE A 245 -16.71 -21.72 -3.38
C ILE A 245 -17.30 -21.82 -1.97
N LEU A 246 -17.04 -20.83 -1.11
CA LEU A 246 -17.57 -20.78 0.24
C LEU A 246 -17.60 -19.33 0.76
N THR A 247 -18.65 -19.00 1.50
CA THR A 247 -18.74 -17.82 2.36
C THR A 247 -18.79 -18.27 3.81
N ILE A 248 -18.06 -17.58 4.68
CA ILE A 248 -17.88 -17.89 6.11
C ILE A 248 -18.81 -16.98 6.92
N HIS A 249 -19.54 -17.58 7.87
CA HIS A 249 -20.48 -16.91 8.77
C HIS A 249 -20.29 -17.32 10.23
#